data_AF-A0A151RP16-F1
#
_entry.id   AF-A0A151RP16-F1
#
_cell.length_a   1.000
_cell.length_b   1.000
_cell.length_c   1.000
_cell.angle_alpha   90.00
_cell.angle_beta   90.00
_cell.angle_gamma   90.00
#
_symmetry.space_group_name_H-M   'P 1'
#
loop_
_entity.id
_entity.type
_entity.pdbx_description
1 polymer ?
#
loop_
_entity_poly.entity_id
_entity_poly.type
_entity_poly.pdbx_seq_one_letter_code
_entity_poly.pdbx_strand_id
1 'polypeptide(L)' 'MGNVTLNVDGSALTNPGDSGYGGLVRDHEGKFILGFYGSIGVSNNIHAEIMALLKGLEICWARGFTHVRCE' A
#
# COMPACT_ATOMS: atom_id res chain seq x y z
N MET A 1 12.45 4.51 -16.59
CA MET A 1 11.57 3.99 -15.51
C MET A 1 11.66 4.99 -14.38
N GLY A 2 10.54 5.67 -14.07
CA GLY A 2 10.53 6.85 -13.20
C GLY A 2 10.46 6.50 -11.72
N ASN A 3 10.86 7.45 -10.88
CA ASN A 3 10.62 7.40 -9.44
C ASN A 3 9.12 7.48 -9.18
N VAL A 4 8.62 6.62 -8.29
CA VAL A 4 7.22 6.63 -7.86
C VAL A 4 7.13 6.80 -6.35
N THR A 5 6.07 7.47 -5.93
CA THR A 5 5.68 7.52 -4.52
C THR A 5 4.57 6.51 -4.30
N LEU A 6 4.76 5.64 -3.32
CA LEU A 6 3.80 4.65 -2.85
C LEU A 6 3.22 5.12 -1.51
N ASN A 7 1.95 5.52 -1.50
CA ASN A 7 1.23 5.81 -0.28
C ASN A 7 0.43 4.60 0.16
N VAL A 8 0.53 4.25 1.43
CA VAL A 8 -0.14 3.07 1.98
C VAL A 8 -0.81 3.41 3.30
N ASP A 9 -1.89 2.72 3.60
CA ASP A 9 -2.59 2.79 4.89
C ASP A 9 -3.23 1.44 5.18
N GLY A 10 -3.11 1.00 6.43
CA GLY A 10 -3.74 -0.21 6.95
C GLY A 10 -4.67 0.12 8.11
N SER A 11 -5.88 -0.44 8.10
CA SER A 11 -6.85 -0.19 9.16
C SER A 11 -7.43 -1.48 9.72
N ALA A 12 -7.81 -1.41 11.01
CA ALA A 12 -8.50 -2.47 11.74
C ALA A 12 -9.60 -1.83 12.60
N LEU A 13 -10.81 -2.40 12.61
CA LEU A 13 -11.92 -1.87 13.42
C LEU A 13 -11.68 -2.01 14.93
N THR A 14 -10.99 -3.08 15.34
CA THR A 14 -10.53 -3.34 16.71
C THR A 14 -9.14 -3.99 16.66
N ASN A 15 -8.51 -4.23 17.82
CA ASN A 15 -7.17 -4.82 17.89
C ASN A 15 -7.15 -6.10 18.76
N PRO A 16 -7.42 -7.29 18.19
CA PRO A 16 -7.69 -7.57 16.77
C PRO A 16 -9.16 -7.35 16.35
N GLY A 17 -9.41 -7.21 15.05
CA GLY A 17 -10.72 -6.98 14.43
C GLY A 17 -10.66 -7.06 12.90
N ASP A 18 -11.80 -6.91 12.24
CA ASP A 18 -11.84 -6.85 10.77
C ASP A 18 -10.90 -5.76 10.25
N SER A 19 -10.02 -6.16 9.34
CA SER A 19 -8.89 -5.36 8.90
C SER A 19 -8.76 -5.37 7.37
N GLY A 20 -8.22 -4.29 6.86
CA GLY A 20 -7.94 -4.10 5.44
C GLY A 20 -6.72 -3.23 5.23
N TYR A 21 -6.30 -3.18 3.97
CA TYR A 21 -5.21 -2.34 3.51
C TYR A 21 -5.61 -1.60 2.26
N GLY A 22 -4.92 -0.50 1.99
CA GLY A 22 -5.03 0.22 0.74
C GLY A 22 -3.84 1.10 0.48
N GLY A 23 -3.85 1.72 -0.70
CA GLY A 23 -2.82 2.65 -1.09
C GLY A 23 -2.95 3.14 -2.51
N LEU A 24 -2.05 4.03 -2.89
CA LEU A 24 -1.95 4.58 -4.22
C LEU A 24 -0.50 4.78 -4.63
N VAL A 25 -0.26 4.68 -5.92
CA VAL A 25 1.03 4.97 -6.55
C VAL A 25 0.90 6.27 -7.32
N ARG A 26 1.86 7.17 -7.13
CA ARG A 26 1.96 8.46 -7.82
C ARG A 26 3.29 8.56 -8.55
N ASP A 27 3.32 9.33 -9.63
CA ASP A 27 4.59 9.71 -10.26
C ASP A 27 5.32 10.79 -9.45
N HIS A 28 6.50 11.17 -9.93
CA HIS A 28 7.35 12.20 -9.35
C HIS A 28 6.72 13.61 -9.27
N GLU A 29 5.66 13.90 -10.05
CA GLU A 29 4.90 15.16 -9.97
C GLU A 29 3.71 15.04 -9.01
N GLY A 30 3.55 13.89 -8.35
CA GLY A 30 2.44 13.60 -7.46
C GLY A 30 1.15 13.21 -8.20
N LYS A 31 1.21 12.97 -9.51
CA LYS A 31 0.04 12.56 -10.29
C LYS A 31 -0.28 11.10 -10.04
N PHE A 32 -1.57 10.81 -9.88
CA PHE A 32 -2.07 9.45 -9.70
C PHE A 32 -1.71 8.54 -10.88
N ILE A 33 -1.15 7.36 -10.56
CA ILE A 33 -0.91 6.26 -11.50
C ILE A 33 -1.96 5.16 -11.29
N LEU A 34 -2.11 4.68 -10.05
CA LEU A 34 -3.06 3.62 -9.69
C LEU A 34 -3.37 3.63 -8.19
N GLY A 35 -4.48 2.98 -7.82
CA GLY A 35 -4.87 2.68 -6.44
C GLY A 35 -5.08 1.18 -6.24
N PHE A 36 -4.97 0.73 -4.99
CA PHE A 36 -5.20 -0.65 -4.59
C PHE A 36 -5.84 -0.73 -3.21
N TYR A 37 -6.54 -1.83 -2.95
CA TYR A 37 -7.12 -2.15 -1.65
C TYR A 37 -7.32 -3.66 -1.51
N GLY A 38 -7.49 -4.14 -0.27
CA GLY A 38 -7.86 -5.52 0.00
C GLY A 38 -8.20 -5.75 1.47
N SER A 39 -8.78 -6.92 1.76
CA SER A 39 -9.07 -7.37 3.12
C SER A 39 -8.02 -8.36 3.61
N ILE A 40 -7.78 -8.34 4.93
CA ILE A 40 -6.88 -9.27 5.64
C ILE A 40 -7.71 -10.26 6.50
N GLY A 41 -9.01 -10.00 6.64
CA GLY A 41 -9.86 -10.67 7.64
C GLY A 41 -9.62 -10.09 9.03
N VAL A 42 -9.75 -10.92 10.06
CA VAL A 42 -9.51 -10.50 11.46
C VAL A 42 -8.01 -10.43 11.73
N SER A 43 -7.53 -9.24 12.07
CA SER A 43 -6.13 -8.94 12.28
C SER A 43 -5.96 -7.74 13.24
N ASN A 44 -4.72 -7.28 13.46
CA ASN A 44 -4.42 -6.05 14.18
C ASN A 44 -3.97 -4.92 13.23
N ASN A 45 -3.95 -3.69 13.75
CA ASN A 45 -3.56 -2.50 13.02
C ASN A 45 -2.13 -2.58 12.46
N ILE A 46 -1.15 -3.05 13.25
CA ILE A 46 0.24 -3.15 12.81
C ILE A 46 0.37 -4.12 11.61
N HIS A 47 -0.30 -5.26 11.65
CA HIS A 47 -0.32 -6.20 10.54
C HIS A 47 -1.02 -5.60 9.32
N ALA A 48 -2.08 -4.81 9.51
CA ALA A 48 -2.74 -4.10 8.41
C ALA A 48 -1.79 -3.13 7.68
N GLU A 49 -1.05 -2.32 8.43
CA GLU A 49 -0.07 -1.36 7.88
C GLU A 49 1.05 -2.07 7.10
N ILE A 50 1.60 -3.15 7.67
CA ILE A 50 2.63 -3.96 7.02
C ILE A 50 2.11 -4.61 5.74
N MET A 51 0.86 -5.09 5.75
CA MET A 51 0.24 -5.68 4.56
C MET A 51 0.00 -4.63 3.47
N ALA A 52 -0.37 -3.40 3.83
CA ALA A 52 -0.49 -2.29 2.89
C ALA A 52 0.84 -2.01 2.18
N LEU A 53 1.94 -1.93 2.96
CA LEU A 53 3.29 -1.77 2.44
C LEU A 53 3.72 -2.92 1.53
N LEU A 54 3.56 -4.17 1.98
CA LEU A 54 3.93 -5.36 1.20
C LEU A 54 3.20 -5.40 -0.15
N LYS A 55 1.87 -5.23 -0.12
CA LYS A 55 1.04 -5.29 -1.33
C LYS A 55 1.36 -4.14 -2.29
N GLY A 56 1.62 -2.94 -1.77
CA GLY A 56 2.08 -1.80 -2.55
C GLY A 56 3.43 -2.07 -3.24
N LEU A 57 4.40 -2.64 -2.52
CA LEU A 57 5.72 -2.96 -3.08
C LEU A 57 5.65 -4.07 -4.14
N GLU A 58 4.83 -5.12 -3.91
CA GLU A 58 4.57 -6.17 -4.91
C GLU A 58 3.99 -5.57 -6.21
N ILE A 59 3.04 -4.64 -6.09
CA ILE A 59 2.43 -3.93 -7.22
C ILE A 59 3.44 -3.08 -7.97
N CYS A 60 4.31 -2.37 -7.24
CA CYS A 60 5.37 -1.55 -7.85
C CYS A 60 6.38 -2.42 -8.60
N TRP A 61 6.82 -3.51 -7.98
CA TRP A 61 7.77 -4.46 -8.57
C TRP A 61 7.21 -5.10 -9.85
N ALA A 62 5.96 -5.58 -9.81
CA ALA A 62 5.31 -6.20 -10.96
C ALA A 62 5.15 -5.25 -12.16
N ARG A 63 5.17 -3.93 -11.93
CA ARG A 63 5.11 -2.89 -12.97
C ARG A 63 6.49 -2.38 -13.42
N GLY A 64 7.57 -2.90 -12.86
CA GLY A 64 8.93 -2.48 -13.19
C GLY A 64 9.34 -1.14 -12.58
N PHE A 65 8.66 -0.68 -11.52
CA PHE A 65 9.13 0.47 -10.76
C PHE A 65 10.26 0.03 -9.82
N THR A 66 11.48 0.52 -10.07
CA THR A 66 12.68 0.13 -9.31
C THR A 66 13.12 1.18 -8.29
N HIS A 67 12.53 2.38 -8.31
CA HIS A 67 12.79 3.45 -7.36
C HIS A 67 11.46 3.89 -6.74
N VAL A 68 11.18 3.36 -5.54
CA VAL A 68 9.92 3.55 -4.82
C VAL A 68 10.22 4.29 -3.52
N ARG A 69 9.57 5.44 -3.32
CA ARG A 69 9.52 6.12 -2.04
C ARG A 69 8.20 5.77 -1.37
N CYS A 70 8.25 5.16 -0.19
CA CYS A 70 7.03 4.97 0.61
C CYS A 70 6.73 6.25 1.39
N GLU A 71 5.46 6.66 1.42
CA GLU A 71 4.96 7.80 2.18
C GLU A 71 3.69 7.46 2.96
#